data_AF-A0A7Y5XW03-F1
#
_entry.id   AF-A0A7Y5XW03-F1
#
_cell.length_a   1.000
_cell.length_b   1.000
_cell.length_c   1.000
_cell.angle_alpha   90.00
_cell.angle_beta   90.00
_cell.angle_gamma   90.00
#
_symmetry.space_group_name_H-M   'P 1'
#
loop_
_entity.id
_entity.type
_entity.pdbx_description
1 polymer ?
#
loop_
_entity_poly.entity_id
_entity_poly.type
_entity_poly.pdbx_seq_one_letter_code
_entity_poly.pdbx_strand_id
1 'polypeptide(L)' 'MRRRRVEEAARRRGERERQAGLDPEDEAARWLEEHDPPPPPPESKSRFKSTELHRWRERRKRDGDR' A
#
# COMPACT_ATOMS: atom_id res chain seq x y z
N MET A 1 -0.52 26.40 7.30
CA MET A 1 -1.89 25.79 7.20
C MET A 1 -1.90 24.30 6.82
N ARG A 2 -1.09 23.82 5.86
CA ARG A 2 -1.14 22.39 5.42
C ARG A 2 -0.85 21.37 6.53
N ARG A 3 0.14 21.60 7.40
CA ARG A 3 0.51 20.67 8.49
C ARG A 3 -0.63 20.41 9.49
N ARG A 4 -1.34 21.46 9.90
CA ARG A 4 -2.50 21.35 10.82
C ARG A 4 -3.62 20.46 10.28
N ARG A 5 -3.89 20.51 8.96
CA ARG A 5 -4.89 19.65 8.31
C ARG A 5 -4.46 18.18 8.28
N VAL A 6 -3.16 17.91 8.15
CA VAL A 6 -2.62 16.54 8.17
C VAL A 6 -2.73 15.93 9.58
N GLU A 7 -2.43 16.72 10.62
CA GLU A 7 -2.59 16.29 12.02
C GLU A 7 -4.05 15.99 12.38
N GLU A 8 -5.00 16.86 12.00
CA GLU A 8 -6.43 16.59 12.22
C GLU A 8 -6.92 15.35 11.46
N ALA A 9 -6.44 15.15 10.22
CA ALA A 9 -6.80 13.98 9.43
C ALA A 9 -6.27 12.68 10.06
N ALA A 10 -5.04 12.70 10.58
CA ALA A 10 -4.45 11.56 11.31
C ALA A 10 -5.22 11.26 12.60
N ARG A 11 -5.60 12.30 13.37
CA ARG A 11 -6.40 12.12 14.60
C ARG A 11 -7.76 11.48 14.32
N ARG A 12 -8.50 11.99 13.32
CA ARG A 12 -9.80 11.43 12.91
C ARG A 12 -9.67 10.00 12.38
N ARG A 13 -8.55 9.66 11.75
CA ARG A 13 -8.28 8.29 11.30
C ARG A 13 -8.12 7.35 12.50
N GLY A 14 -7.29 7.72 13.48
CA GLY A 14 -7.11 6.92 14.70
C GLY A 14 -8.38 6.79 15.54
N GLU A 15 -9.24 7.81 15.58
CA GLU A 15 -10.56 7.73 16.23
C GLU A 15 -11.45 6.66 15.57
N ARG A 16 -11.45 6.60 14.23
CA ARG A 16 -12.23 5.60 13.49
C ARG A 16 -11.68 4.19 13.64
N GLU A 17 -10.35 4.03 13.65
CA GLU A 17 -9.69 2.74 13.84
C GLU A 17 -10.04 2.17 15.23
N ARG A 18 -9.97 2.99 16.29
CA ARG A 18 -10.44 2.60 17.63
C ARG A 18 -11.93 2.27 17.69
N GLN A 19 -12.77 3.04 17.01
CA GLN A 19 -14.22 2.81 16.99
C GLN A 19 -14.61 1.55 16.19
N ALA A 20 -13.78 1.15 15.22
CA ALA A 20 -13.93 -0.10 14.48
C ALA A 20 -13.37 -1.33 15.21
N GLY A 21 -12.79 -1.15 16.42
CA GLY A 21 -12.18 -2.23 17.18
C GLY A 21 -10.83 -2.71 16.62
N LEU A 22 -10.19 -1.91 15.76
CA LEU A 22 -8.83 -2.18 15.32
C LEU A 22 -7.89 -1.71 16.43
N ASP A 23 -7.55 -2.62 17.33
CA ASP A 23 -6.55 -2.37 18.35
C ASP A 23 -5.16 -2.28 17.68
N PRO A 24 -4.43 -1.16 17.79
CA PRO A 24 -3.07 -1.07 17.28
C PRO A 24 -2.10 -2.08 17.92
N GLU A 25 -2.46 -2.67 19.06
CA GLU A 25 -1.72 -3.74 19.72
C GLU A 25 -2.36 -5.12 19.53
N ASP A 26 -3.35 -5.26 18.65
CA ASP A 26 -4.07 -6.52 18.43
C ASP A 26 -3.11 -7.69 18.17
N GLU A 27 -3.01 -8.60 19.14
CA GLU A 27 -2.18 -9.79 19.06
C GLU A 27 -2.64 -10.72 17.93
N ALA A 28 -3.94 -10.75 17.64
CA ALA A 28 -4.47 -11.55 16.54
C ALA A 28 -4.09 -10.95 15.18
N ALA A 29 -4.10 -9.61 15.06
CA ALA A 29 -3.62 -8.94 13.85
C ALA A 29 -2.12 -9.17 13.62
N ARG A 30 -1.31 -9.12 14.69
CA ARG A 30 0.13 -9.46 14.64
C ARG A 30 0.35 -10.91 14.22
N TRP A 31 -0.43 -11.84 14.78
CA TRP A 31 -0.37 -13.25 14.38
C TRP A 31 -0.74 -13.45 12.91
N LEU A 32 -1.78 -12.77 12.40
CA LEU A 32 -2.16 -12.82 10.99
C LEU A 32 -1.07 -12.24 10.08
N GLU A 33 -0.42 -11.14 10.45
CA GLU A 33 0.68 -10.60 9.65
C GLU A 33 1.88 -11.56 9.58
N GLU A 34 2.13 -12.32 10.65
CA GLU A 34 3.19 -13.33 10.69
C GLU A 34 2.83 -14.63 9.96
N HIS A 35 1.57 -15.07 10.03
CA HIS A 35 1.16 -16.41 9.60
C HIS A 35 0.23 -16.46 8.38
N ASP A 36 -0.39 -15.34 8.00
CA ASP A 36 -1.30 -15.22 6.85
C ASP A 36 -0.68 -14.25 5.82
N PRO A 37 0.31 -14.71 5.03
CA PRO A 37 0.94 -13.86 4.03
C PRO A 37 -0.11 -13.39 3.01
N PRO A 38 0.01 -12.15 2.51
CA PRO A 38 -0.96 -11.61 1.57
C PRO A 38 -1.02 -12.48 0.31
N PRO A 39 -2.21 -12.64 -0.29
CA PRO A 39 -2.37 -13.44 -1.49
C PRO A 39 -1.49 -12.89 -2.61
N PRO A 40 -1.05 -13.76 -3.55
CA PRO A 40 -0.29 -13.31 -4.69
C PRO A 40 -1.06 -12.23 -5.45
N PRO A 41 -0.36 -11.22 -6.00
CA PRO A 41 -1.02 -10.18 -6.75
C PRO A 41 -1.81 -10.78 -7.91
N PRO A 42 -2.99 -10.20 -8.24
CA PRO A 42 -3.81 -10.72 -9.32
C PRO A 42 -3.06 -10.66 -10.63
N GLU A 43 -3.24 -11.68 -11.46
CA GLU A 43 -2.65 -11.71 -12.79
C GLU A 43 -3.11 -10.50 -13.62
N SER A 44 -2.19 -9.97 -14.43
CA SER A 44 -2.53 -8.86 -15.30
C SER A 44 -3.60 -9.32 -16.30
N LYS A 45 -4.73 -8.60 -16.35
CA LYS A 45 -5.84 -8.88 -17.30
C LYS A 45 -5.43 -8.88 -18.77
N SER A 46 -4.24 -8.36 -19.09
CA SER A 46 -3.68 -8.36 -20.44
C SER A 46 -2.16 -8.41 -20.37
N ARG A 47 -1.56 -9.20 -21.26
CA ARG A 47 -0.09 -9.34 -21.44
C ARG A 47 0.62 -7.99 -21.60
N PHE A 48 -0.05 -6.98 -22.16
CA PHE A 48 0.53 -5.65 -22.40
C PHE A 48 0.33 -4.66 -21.24
N LYS A 49 -0.41 -5.04 -20.20
CA LYS A 49 -0.72 -4.21 -19.03
C LYS A 49 -0.03 -4.69 -17.76
N SER A 50 1.05 -5.46 -17.91
CA SER A 50 1.89 -5.84 -16.76
C SER A 50 2.71 -4.65 -16.27
N THR A 51 2.75 -4.47 -14.94
CA THR A 51 3.64 -3.51 -14.26
C THR A 51 5.10 -3.75 -14.62
N GLU A 52 5.48 -5.01 -14.82
CA GLU A 52 6.85 -5.38 -15.18
C GLU A 52 7.22 -4.86 -16.58
N LEU A 53 6.31 -4.99 -17.56
CA LEU A 53 6.49 -4.42 -18.89
C LEU A 53 6.60 -2.90 -18.84
N HIS A 54 5.78 -2.24 -18.02
CA HIS A 54 5.85 -0.79 -17.83
C HIS A 54 7.21 -0.38 -17.25
N ARG A 55 7.67 -1.04 -16.17
CA ARG A 55 8.98 -0.78 -15.56
C ARG A 55 10.12 -1.00 -16.54
N TRP A 56 10.06 -2.05 -17.36
CA TRP A 56 11.06 -2.32 -18.40
C TRP A 56 11.11 -1.21 -19.45
N ARG A 57 9.96 -0.73 -19.93
CA ARG A 57 9.88 0.38 -20.89
C ARG A 57 10.49 1.66 -20.32
N GLU A 58 10.21 1.96 -19.05
CA GLU A 58 10.73 3.15 -18.39
C GLU A 58 12.25 3.10 -18.15
N ARG A 59 12.82 1.92 -17.89
CA ARG A 59 14.29 1.75 -17.84
C ARG A 59 14.93 2.06 -19.18
N ARG A 60 14.40 1.49 -20.27
CA ARG A 60 14.94 1.72 -21.62
C ARG A 60 14.87 3.18 -22.08
N LYS A 61 13.83 3.91 -21.69
CA LYS A 61 13.75 5.36 -21.96
C LYS A 61 14.85 6.12 -21.24
N ARG A 62 15.11 5.78 -19.96
CA ARG A 62 16.19 6.40 -19.18
C ARG A 62 17.58 6.07 -19.71
N ASP A 63 17.78 4.84 -20.19
CA ASP A 63 19.09 4.41 -20.71
C ASP A 63 19.39 4.95 -22.12
N GLY A 64 18.36 5.32 -22.89
CA GLY A 64 18.51 5.91 -24.22
C GLY A 64 18.66 7.44 -24.25
N ASP A 65 18.56 8.09 -23.09
CA ASP A 65 18.71 9.55 -22.90
C ASP A 65 20.12 9.90 -22.38
N ARG A 66 21.08 8.99 -22.53
CA ARG A 66 22.48 9.07 -22.12
C ARG A 66 23.39 8.77 -23.30
#